data_AF-A0A356BA33-F1
#
_entry.id   AF-A0A356BA33-F1
#
_cell.length_a   1.000
_cell.length_b   1.000
_cell.length_c   1.000
_cell.angle_alpha   90.00
_cell.angle_beta   90.00
_cell.angle_gamma   90.00
#
_symmetry.space_group_name_H-M   'P 1'
#
loop_
_entity.id
_entity.type
_entity.pdbx_description
1 polymer ?
#
loop_
_entity_poly.entity_id
_entity_poly.type
_entity_poly.pdbx_seq_one_letter_code
_entity_poly.pdbx_strand_id
1 'polypeptide(L)'
;MLSDQLKSQIRAIHNRIKSSLPNYQARAGQNQLVAEIAKILAGTYHRHERIGLIEAGTGTGKSLAYMLAAIPYALSQKKKVVIATATVALQEQLVNK
;
A
#
# COMPACT_ATOMS: atom_id res chain seq x y z
N MET A 1 13.44 1.24 9.78
CA MET A 1 12.50 2.29 10.22
C MET A 1 11.99 3.08 9.03
N LEU A 2 10.73 3.53 9.11
CA LEU A 2 10.08 4.31 8.04
C LEU A 2 10.61 5.76 8.05
N SER A 3 11.36 6.14 7.02
CA SER A 3 11.93 7.49 6.92
C SER A 3 10.86 8.56 6.70
N ASP A 4 11.10 9.79 7.16
CA ASP A 4 10.15 10.89 6.98
C ASP A 4 9.98 11.28 5.51
N GLN A 5 11.04 11.13 4.71
CA GLN A 5 10.99 11.27 3.26
C GLN A 5 9.99 10.27 2.64
N LEU A 6 10.04 8.99 3.04
CA LEU A 6 9.12 7.99 2.52
C LEU A 6 7.68 8.23 3.00
N LYS A 7 7.48 8.67 4.25
CA LYS A 7 6.14 9.08 4.74
C LYS A 7 5.57 10.22 3.92
N SER A 8 6.39 11.24 3.64
CA SER A 8 6.01 12.40 2.83
C SER A 8 5.65 11.97 1.41
N GLN A 9 6.46 11.10 0.80
CA GLN A 9 6.21 10.57 -0.53
C GLN A 9 4.90 9.77 -0.61
N ILE A 10 4.64 8.87 0.34
CA ILE A 10 3.38 8.10 0.39
C ILE A 10 2.18 9.06 0.49
N ARG A 11 2.25 10.05 1.39
CA ARG A 11 1.19 11.07 1.54
C ARG A 11 0.97 11.89 0.28
N ALA A 12 2.04 12.31 -0.39
CA ALA A 12 1.97 13.08 -1.62
C ALA A 12 1.31 12.27 -2.76
N ILE A 13 1.71 11.01 -2.94
CA ILE A 13 1.10 10.11 -3.93
C ILE A 13 -0.39 9.90 -3.60
N HIS A 14 -0.71 9.64 -2.34
CA HIS A 14 -2.09 9.42 -1.92
C HIS A 14 -2.98 10.67 -2.15
N ASN A 15 -2.48 11.86 -1.84
CA ASN A 15 -3.19 13.12 -2.13
C ASN A 15 -3.40 13.33 -3.63
N ARG A 16 -2.39 13.01 -4.46
CA ARG A 16 -2.52 13.10 -5.92
C ARG A 16 -3.57 12.12 -6.47
N ILE A 17 -3.63 10.92 -5.92
CA ILE A 17 -4.66 9.94 -6.29
C ILE A 17 -6.04 10.45 -5.87
N LYS A 18 -6.17 10.96 -4.64
CA LYS A 18 -7.42 11.55 -4.14
C LYS A 18 -7.95 12.67 -5.03
N SER A 19 -7.07 13.53 -5.56
CA SER A 19 -7.47 14.62 -6.45
C SER A 19 -7.74 14.20 -7.89
N SER A 20 -7.19 13.07 -8.34
CA SER A 20 -7.25 12.63 -9.74
C SER A 20 -8.29 11.55 -10.00
N LEU A 21 -8.68 10.78 -8.97
CA LEU A 21 -9.69 9.73 -9.11
C LEU A 21 -11.10 10.29 -8.87
N PRO A 22 -11.99 10.23 -9.87
CA PRO A 22 -13.39 10.62 -9.68
C PRO A 22 -14.02 9.71 -8.62
N ASN A 23 -14.86 10.31 -7.75
CA ASN A 23 -15.58 9.61 -6.67
C ASN A 23 -14.67 8.92 -5.64
N TYR A 24 -13.39 9.29 -5.55
CA TYR A 24 -12.51 8.79 -4.50
C TYR A 24 -13.04 9.22 -3.13
N GLN A 25 -13.22 8.24 -2.24
CA GLN A 25 -13.58 8.47 -0.85
C GLN A 25 -12.46 7.97 0.06
N ALA A 26 -12.00 8.86 0.94
CA ALA A 26 -11.06 8.50 1.98
C ALA A 26 -11.74 7.56 2.98
N ARG A 27 -11.10 6.43 3.28
CA ARG A 27 -11.60 5.44 4.22
C ARG A 27 -10.56 5.24 5.32
N ALA A 28 -10.98 5.33 6.58
CA ALA A 28 -10.07 5.17 7.73
C ALA A 28 -9.31 3.84 7.67
N GLY A 29 -10.00 2.75 7.33
CA GLY A 29 -9.38 1.43 7.16
C GLY A 29 -8.34 1.38 6.04
N GLN A 30 -8.51 2.14 4.94
CA GLN A 30 -7.49 2.25 3.89
C GLN A 30 -6.23 2.94 4.44
N ASN A 31 -6.39 4.05 5.16
CA ASN A 31 -5.28 4.82 5.72
C ASN A 31 -4.50 3.98 6.75
N GLN A 32 -5.22 3.22 7.56
CA GLN A 32 -4.64 2.29 8.52
C GLN A 32 -3.85 1.18 7.81
N LEU A 33 -4.42 0.56 6.77
CA LEU A 33 -3.72 -0.44 5.96
C LEU A 33 -2.43 0.12 5.34
N VAL A 34 -2.47 1.32 4.75
CA VAL A 34 -1.26 1.96 4.19
C VAL A 34 -0.19 2.12 5.26
N ALA A 35 -0.57 2.62 6.44
CA ALA A 35 0.37 2.85 7.54
C ALA A 35 0.98 1.53 8.06
N GLU A 36 0.15 0.51 8.29
CA GLU A 36 0.60 -0.78 8.82
C GLU A 36 1.51 -1.51 7.84
N ILE A 37 1.13 -1.58 6.56
CA ILE A 37 1.97 -2.21 5.52
C ILE A 37 3.32 -1.48 5.41
N ALA A 38 3.32 -0.14 5.41
CA ALA A 38 4.55 0.63 5.33
C ALA A 38 5.47 0.39 6.54
N LYS A 39 4.91 0.30 7.76
CA LYS A 39 5.67 -0.01 8.98
C LYS A 39 6.27 -1.41 8.96
N ILE A 40 5.49 -2.41 8.52
CA ILE A 40 5.96 -3.80 8.38
C ILE A 40 7.14 -3.84 7.40
N LEU A 41 6.96 -3.32 6.19
CA LEU A 41 7.98 -3.33 5.14
C LEU A 41 9.25 -2.57 5.54
N ALA A 42 9.10 -1.43 6.24
CA ALA A 42 10.22 -0.64 6.73
C ALA A 42 10.95 -1.26 7.94
N GLY A 43 10.48 -2.39 8.45
CA GLY A 43 11.04 -3.06 9.61
C GLY A 43 10.89 -2.24 10.88
N THR A 44 9.78 -1.53 11.02
CA THR A 44 9.46 -0.77 12.24
C THR A 44 9.17 -1.71 13.40
N TYR A 45 8.47 -2.82 13.16
CA TYR A 45 8.17 -3.83 14.17
C TYR A 45 9.32 -4.82 14.36
N HIS A 46 9.86 -5.34 13.25
CA HIS A 46 10.97 -6.29 13.25
C HIS A 46 12.01 -5.93 12.18
N ARG A 47 13.30 -5.92 12.55
CA ARG A 47 14.38 -5.49 11.64
C ARG A 47 14.54 -6.42 10.43
N HIS A 48 14.41 -7.72 10.64
CA HIS A 48 14.66 -8.77 9.64
C HIS A 48 13.38 -9.48 9.20
N GLU A 49 12.52 -9.88 10.13
CA GLU A 49 11.29 -10.63 9.87
C GLU A 49 10.10 -9.70 9.60
N ARG A 50 9.99 -9.22 8.37
CA ARG A 50 9.01 -8.19 7.97
C ARG A 50 7.74 -8.82 7.41
N ILE A 51 7.15 -9.71 8.20
CA ILE A 51 5.93 -10.43 7.85
C ILE A 51 4.78 -9.82 8.66
N GLY A 52 3.63 -9.62 8.02
CA GLY A 52 2.42 -9.19 8.70
C GLY A 52 1.19 -9.83 8.10
N LEU A 53 0.24 -10.16 8.96
CA LEU A 53 -1.08 -10.64 8.60
C LEU A 53 -2.07 -9.51 8.87
N ILE A 54 -2.83 -9.11 7.86
CA ILE A 54 -3.82 -8.05 8.00
C ILE A 54 -5.13 -8.51 7.38
N GLU A 55 -6.19 -8.52 8.18
CA GLU A 55 -7.55 -8.70 7.70
C GLU A 55 -8.14 -7.34 7.30
N ALA A 56 -8.79 -7.30 6.13
CA ALA A 56 -9.44 -6.10 5.63
C ALA A 56 -10.78 -6.47 5.00
N GLY A 57 -11.85 -5.87 5.50
CA GLY A 57 -13.20 -6.04 4.97
C GLY A 57 -13.30 -5.64 3.48
N THR A 58 -14.33 -6.14 2.80
CA THR A 58 -14.66 -5.72 1.44
C THR A 58 -14.94 -4.21 1.40
N GLY A 59 -14.62 -3.56 0.27
CA GLY A 59 -14.81 -2.11 0.13
C GLY A 59 -13.81 -1.21 0.88
N THR A 60 -12.95 -1.75 1.75
CA THR A 60 -11.91 -0.98 2.47
C THR A 60 -10.89 -0.31 1.53
N GLY A 61 -10.79 -0.75 0.28
CA GLY A 61 -9.78 -0.26 -0.67
C GLY A 61 -8.41 -0.89 -0.45
N LYS A 62 -8.40 -2.18 -0.08
CA LYS A 62 -7.19 -2.99 0.20
C LYS A 62 -6.17 -2.97 -0.93
N SER A 63 -6.62 -3.01 -2.18
CA SER A 63 -5.74 -3.02 -3.35
C SER A 63 -4.90 -1.75 -3.46
N LEU A 64 -5.57 -0.60 -3.40
CA LEU A 64 -4.88 0.68 -3.40
C LEU A 64 -3.96 0.85 -2.17
N ALA A 65 -4.38 0.34 -1.01
CA ALA A 65 -3.61 0.47 0.22
C ALA A 65 -2.24 -0.22 0.13
N TYR A 66 -2.18 -1.48 -0.32
CA TYR A 66 -0.89 -2.16 -0.44
C TYR A 66 -0.02 -1.55 -1.54
N MET A 67 -0.60 -1.00 -2.61
CA MET A 67 0.18 -0.37 -3.68
C MET A 67 0.81 0.94 -3.20
N LEU A 68 0.03 1.77 -2.50
CA LEU A 68 0.48 3.03 -1.92
C LEU A 68 1.62 2.85 -0.91
N ALA A 69 1.62 1.74 -0.17
CA ALA A 69 2.69 1.43 0.78
C ALA A 69 3.89 0.74 0.12
N ALA A 70 3.66 -0.32 -0.66
CA ALA A 70 4.71 -1.20 -1.14
C ALA A 70 5.53 -0.62 -2.30
N ILE A 71 4.89 0.07 -3.25
CA ILE A 71 5.59 0.59 -4.44
C ILE A 71 6.61 1.67 -4.05
N PRO A 72 6.27 2.74 -3.30
CA PRO A 72 7.25 3.75 -2.89
C PRO A 72 8.36 3.16 -2.03
N TYR A 73 8.02 2.22 -1.15
CA TYR A 73 9.01 1.50 -0.35
C TYR A 73 9.99 0.74 -1.24
N ALA A 74 9.49 -0.09 -2.16
CA ALA A 74 10.33 -0.90 -3.03
C ALA A 74 11.22 -0.05 -3.94
N LEU A 75 10.69 1.05 -4.50
CA LEU A 75 11.47 2.02 -5.27
C LEU A 75 12.63 2.61 -4.44
N SER A 76 12.36 3.04 -3.20
CA SER A 76 13.39 3.57 -2.30
C SER A 76 14.49 2.55 -1.97
N GLN A 77 14.16 1.26 -2.01
CA GLN A 77 15.07 0.15 -1.70
C GLN A 77 15.66 -0.51 -2.96
N LYS A 78 15.35 -0.01 -4.16
CA LYS A 78 15.70 -0.65 -5.45
C LYS A 78 15.26 -2.12 -5.53
N LYS A 79 14.06 -2.42 -5.04
CA LYS A 79 13.45 -3.75 -5.05
C LYS A 79 12.26 -3.83 -5.99
N LYS A 80 11.86 -5.05 -6.34
CA LYS A 80 10.62 -5.33 -7.07
C LYS A 80 9.49 -5.61 -6.07
N VAL A 81 8.27 -5.23 -6.43
CA VAL A 81 7.04 -5.63 -5.71
C VAL A 81 6.42 -6.79 -6.48
N VAL A 82 6.08 -7.87 -5.77
CA VAL A 82 5.28 -8.97 -6.31
C VAL A 82 3.94 -8.97 -5.58
N ILE A 83 2.85 -8.85 -6.31
CA ILE A 83 1.49 -8.93 -5.77
C ILE A 83 0.89 -10.24 -6.28
N ALA A 84 0.59 -11.16 -5.35
CA ALA A 84 -0.02 -12.44 -5.67
C ALA A 84 -1.51 -12.41 -5.28
N THR A 85 -2.38 -12.89 -6.17
CA THR A 85 -3.83 -13.01 -5.93
C THR A 85 -4.31 -14.39 -6.33
N ALA A 86 -5.47 -14.78 -5.79
CA ALA A 86 -5.99 -16.15 -5.94
C ALA A 86 -6.33 -16.57 -7.38
N THR A 87 -6.75 -15.63 -8.23
CA THR A 87 -7.20 -15.94 -9.61
C THR A 87 -6.69 -14.93 -10.61
N VAL A 88 -6.62 -15.33 -11.88
CA VAL A 88 -6.27 -14.46 -13.03
C VAL A 88 -7.22 -13.26 -13.11
N ALA A 89 -8.53 -13.46 -12.90
CA ALA A 89 -9.50 -12.38 -12.91
C ALA A 89 -9.19 -11.29 -11.86
N LEU A 90 -8.68 -11.66 -10.68
CA LEU A 90 -8.24 -10.68 -9.68
C LEU A 90 -6.96 -9.95 -10.10
N GLN A 91 -6.07 -10.58 -10.86
CA GLN A 91 -4.86 -9.95 -11.41
C GLN A 91 -5.26 -8.92 -12.47
N GLU A 92 -6.14 -9.30 -13.40
CA GLU A 92 -6.71 -8.43 -14.42
C GLU A 92 -7.38 -7.19 -13.81
N GLN A 93 -8.13 -7.37 -12.71
CA GLN A 93 -8.74 -6.27 -11.97
C GLN A 93 -7.74 -5.28 -11.36
N LEU A 94 -6.50 -5.67 -11.13
CA LEU A 94 -5.47 -4.77 -10.60
C LEU A 94 -4.74 -4.00 -11.69
N VAL A 95 -4.63 -4.59 -12.88
CA VAL A 95 -3.89 -4.00 -14.01
C VAL A 95 -4.79 -3.12 -14.87
N ASN A 96 -6.04 -3.54 -15.09
CA ASN A 96 -6.91 -2.97 -16.11
C ASN A 96 -8.10 -2.15 -15.56
N LYS A 97 -8.15 -1.89 -14.24
CA LYS A 97 -9.12 -0.97 -13.62
C LYS A 97 -8.40 0.16 -12.90
#